data_AF-A0A3Q9I3P5-F1
#
_entry.id   AF-A0A3Q9I3P5-F1
#
_cell.length_a   1.000
_cell.length_b   1.000
_cell.length_c   1.000
_cell.angle_alpha   90.00
_cell.angle_beta   90.00
_cell.angle_gamma   90.00
#
_symmetry.space_group_name_H-M   'P 1'
#
loop_
_entity.id
_entity.type
_entity.pdbx_description
1 polymer ?
#
loop_
_entity_poly.entity_id
_entity_poly.type
_entity_poly.pdbx_seq_one_letter_code
_entity_poly.pdbx_strand_id
1 'polypeptide(L)'
;MHPKDPKLTLLVTGGTLDKDYQTTTGALVFSETHLPAMLRQANTTLAVETRVLMLKDSLEMTDLDRDEIAQACQDADTESIVITHGTDTMVDTALALSENANLCNKTIVLTGAMRPFRLGESDACFNLGAALTAAQLAQNGVYIAMNGELFEACRVMKNRQKGVFELTV
;
A
#
# COMPACT_ATOMS: atom_id res chain seq x y z
N MET A 1 -0.99 -10.73 -24.53
CA MET A 1 -1.74 -10.47 -23.30
C MET A 1 -3.21 -10.68 -23.59
N HIS A 2 -3.82 -11.70 -22.97
CA HIS A 2 -5.26 -11.95 -23.12
C HIS A 2 -6.03 -10.89 -22.31
N PRO A 3 -7.26 -10.52 -22.70
CA PRO A 3 -8.06 -9.51 -22.00
C PRO A 3 -8.47 -9.87 -20.55
N LYS A 4 -7.98 -10.99 -20.00
CA LYS A 4 -8.24 -11.48 -18.64
C LYS A 4 -6.99 -11.58 -17.74
N ASP A 5 -5.79 -11.33 -18.27
CA ASP A 5 -4.58 -11.40 -17.45
C ASP A 5 -4.54 -10.17 -16.52
N PRO A 6 -4.24 -10.34 -15.20
CA PRO A 6 -4.16 -9.22 -14.29
C PRO A 6 -3.11 -8.23 -14.77
N LYS A 7 -3.45 -6.94 -14.73
CA LYS A 7 -2.54 -5.86 -15.11
C LYS A 7 -1.70 -5.38 -13.95
N LEU A 8 -2.12 -5.70 -12.73
CA LEU A 8 -1.52 -5.21 -11.50
C LEU A 8 -1.78 -6.21 -10.37
N THR A 9 -0.75 -6.46 -9.56
CA THR A 9 -0.88 -7.22 -8.31
C THR A 9 -1.06 -6.25 -7.16
N LEU A 10 -2.04 -6.49 -6.29
CA LEU A 10 -2.30 -5.68 -5.11
C LEU A 10 -2.15 -6.51 -3.84
N LEU A 11 -1.13 -6.17 -3.07
CA LEU A 11 -0.73 -6.88 -1.85
C LEU A 11 -1.25 -6.13 -0.63
N VAL A 12 -1.86 -6.86 0.29
CA VAL A 12 -2.39 -6.28 1.54
C VAL A 12 -1.51 -6.69 2.71
N THR A 13 -1.04 -5.71 3.48
CA THR A 13 -0.26 -5.93 4.71
C THR A 13 -0.93 -5.35 5.96
N GLY A 14 -2.11 -4.73 5.81
CA GLY A 14 -2.91 -4.13 6.87
C GLY A 14 -2.75 -2.62 6.95
N GLY A 15 -2.43 -2.10 8.14
CA GLY A 15 -2.41 -0.67 8.40
C GLY A 15 -3.79 -0.04 8.61
N THR A 16 -3.81 1.26 8.88
CA THR A 16 -5.05 2.00 9.22
C THR A 16 -6.18 1.81 8.22
N LEU A 17 -5.87 1.60 6.94
CA LEU A 17 -6.82 1.36 5.86
C LEU A 17 -7.80 0.21 6.17
N ASP A 18 -7.29 -0.87 6.78
CA ASP A 18 -8.04 -2.10 7.09
C ASP A 18 -8.46 -2.21 8.59
N LYS A 19 -8.35 -1.12 9.35
CA LYS A 19 -8.83 -1.10 10.74
C LYS A 19 -10.35 -0.92 10.79
N ASP A 20 -11.02 -1.79 11.53
CA ASP A 20 -12.41 -1.64 11.95
C ASP A 20 -12.50 -0.98 13.32
N TYR A 21 -13.60 -0.25 13.55
CA TYR A 21 -13.96 0.26 14.87
C TYR A 21 -14.85 -0.73 15.60
N GLN A 22 -14.33 -1.34 16.67
CA GLN A 22 -15.10 -2.24 17.51
C GLN A 22 -15.91 -1.43 18.54
N THR A 23 -17.22 -1.33 18.32
CA THR A 23 -18.12 -0.48 19.14
C THR A 23 -18.23 -0.90 20.60
N THR A 24 -17.97 -2.16 20.92
CA THR A 24 -18.06 -2.68 22.29
C THR A 24 -16.88 -2.29 23.17
N THR A 25 -15.68 -2.19 22.59
CA THR A 25 -14.43 -1.88 23.31
C THR A 25 -13.91 -0.48 23.00
N GLY A 26 -14.39 0.14 21.92
CA GLY A 26 -13.86 1.38 21.36
C GLY A 26 -12.50 1.20 20.68
N ALA A 27 -12.00 -0.04 20.55
CA ALA A 27 -10.69 -0.32 19.97
C ALA A 27 -10.75 -0.34 18.43
N LEU A 28 -9.60 -0.06 17.81
CA LEU A 28 -9.39 -0.32 16.39
C LEU A 28 -8.73 -1.69 16.22
N VAL A 29 -9.34 -2.55 15.41
CA VAL A 29 -8.90 -3.95 15.22
C VAL A 29 -8.82 -4.30 13.75
N PHE A 30 -8.04 -5.33 13.41
CA PHE A 30 -8.04 -5.93 12.08
C PHE A 30 -9.01 -7.10 12.06
N SER A 31 -10.00 -7.08 11.17
CA SER A 31 -10.93 -8.21 11.00
C SER A 31 -10.74 -8.88 9.64
N GLU A 32 -10.85 -8.09 8.58
CA GLU A 32 -10.67 -8.46 7.19
C GLU A 32 -10.18 -7.24 6.40
N THR A 33 -9.70 -7.45 5.18
CA THR A 33 -9.38 -6.31 4.31
C THR A 33 -10.64 -5.66 3.75
N HIS A 34 -10.67 -4.34 3.71
CA HIS A 34 -11.75 -3.57 3.09
C HIS A 34 -11.53 -3.28 1.61
N LEU A 35 -10.39 -3.71 1.08
CA LEU A 35 -9.98 -3.44 -0.29
C LEU A 35 -11.03 -3.82 -1.35
N PRO A 36 -11.73 -4.99 -1.30
CA PRO A 36 -12.78 -5.28 -2.29
C PRO A 36 -13.92 -4.25 -2.27
N ALA A 37 -14.27 -3.72 -1.10
CA ALA A 37 -15.28 -2.67 -0.98
C ALA A 37 -14.75 -1.34 -1.54
N MET A 38 -13.49 -1.00 -1.26
CA MET A 38 -12.85 0.20 -1.79
C MET A 38 -12.75 0.20 -3.32
N LEU A 39 -12.36 -0.93 -3.93
CA LEU A 39 -12.30 -1.07 -5.38
C LEU A 39 -13.68 -0.91 -6.05
N ARG A 40 -14.73 -1.46 -5.43
CA ARG A 40 -16.11 -1.24 -5.89
C ARG A 40 -16.55 0.21 -5.75
N GLN A 41 -16.28 0.84 -4.60
CA GLN A 41 -16.61 2.24 -4.34
C GLN A 41 -15.89 3.19 -5.30
N ALA A 42 -14.64 2.89 -5.64
CA ALA A 42 -13.86 3.64 -6.63
C ALA A 42 -14.30 3.37 -8.08
N ASN A 43 -15.24 2.45 -8.32
CA ASN A 43 -15.65 2.01 -9.64
C ASN A 43 -14.46 1.57 -10.51
N THR A 44 -13.52 0.84 -9.91
CA THR A 44 -12.29 0.42 -10.58
C THR A 44 -12.59 -0.63 -11.65
N THR A 45 -12.18 -0.36 -12.89
CA THR A 45 -12.26 -1.31 -14.02
C THR A 45 -10.93 -2.01 -14.31
N LEU A 46 -9.89 -1.73 -13.53
CA LEU A 46 -8.58 -2.34 -13.66
C LEU A 46 -8.65 -3.82 -13.24
N ALA A 47 -8.09 -4.71 -14.06
CA ALA A 47 -7.92 -6.11 -13.69
C ALA A 47 -6.78 -6.22 -12.66
N VAL A 48 -7.15 -6.43 -11.39
CA VAL A 48 -6.23 -6.51 -10.27
C VAL A 48 -6.26 -7.92 -9.67
N GLU A 49 -5.10 -8.52 -9.51
CA GLU A 49 -4.94 -9.71 -8.66
C GLU A 49 -4.70 -9.27 -7.22
N THR A 50 -5.56 -9.67 -6.29
CA THR A 50 -5.42 -9.29 -4.88
C THR A 50 -4.89 -10.45 -4.06
N ARG A 51 -3.88 -10.19 -3.21
CA ARG A 51 -3.36 -11.16 -2.25
C ARG A 51 -3.21 -10.50 -0.88
N VAL A 52 -3.78 -11.12 0.16
CA VAL A 52 -3.54 -10.72 1.55
C VAL A 52 -2.34 -11.48 2.06
N LEU A 53 -1.27 -10.77 2.42
CA LEU A 53 -0.08 -11.36 3.03
C LEU A 53 -0.26 -11.40 4.56
N MET A 54 -0.67 -10.26 5.11
CA MET A 54 -0.87 -10.07 6.54
C MET A 54 -1.84 -8.92 6.81
N LEU A 55 -2.33 -8.81 8.04
CA LEU A 55 -3.11 -7.67 8.53
C LEU A 55 -2.50 -7.20 9.85
N LYS A 56 -1.42 -6.41 9.76
CA LYS A 56 -0.64 -5.95 10.91
C LYS A 56 -0.67 -4.43 11.07
N ASP A 57 -0.46 -3.97 12.30
CA ASP A 57 -0.05 -2.59 12.52
C ASP A 57 1.40 -2.44 12.06
N SER A 58 1.70 -1.38 11.30
CA SER A 58 3.05 -1.12 10.81
C SER A 58 4.08 -0.98 11.94
N LEU A 59 3.67 -0.57 13.13
CA LEU A 59 4.56 -0.48 14.31
C LEU A 59 4.97 -1.86 14.85
N GLU A 60 4.23 -2.92 14.49
CA GLU A 60 4.52 -4.31 14.88
C GLU A 60 5.22 -5.10 13.75
N MET A 61 5.45 -4.48 12.60
CA MET A 61 6.13 -5.13 11.47
C MET A 61 7.64 -5.26 11.71
N THR A 62 8.11 -6.47 11.48
CA THR A 62 9.51 -6.90 11.61
C THR A 62 10.19 -6.99 10.25
N ASP A 63 11.50 -7.22 10.23
CA ASP A 63 12.23 -7.43 8.98
C ASP A 63 11.81 -8.71 8.26
N LEU A 64 11.41 -9.75 9.00
CA LEU A 64 10.83 -10.96 8.40
C LEU A 64 9.54 -10.67 7.65
N ASP A 65 8.72 -9.73 8.15
CA ASP A 65 7.51 -9.29 7.44
C ASP A 65 7.87 -8.54 6.15
N ARG A 66 8.93 -7.73 6.17
CA ARG A 66 9.43 -7.02 4.98
C ARG A 66 10.02 -7.99 3.95
N ASP A 67 10.72 -9.03 4.40
CA ASP A 67 11.22 -10.10 3.53
C ASP A 67 10.07 -10.86 2.87
N GLU A 68 8.99 -11.15 3.60
CA GLU A 68 7.78 -11.77 3.04
C GLU A 68 7.15 -10.87 1.96
N ILE A 69 7.05 -9.56 2.20
CA ILE A 69 6.57 -8.59 1.21
C ILE A 69 7.48 -8.56 -0.03
N ALA A 70 8.80 -8.55 0.17
CA ALA A 70 9.77 -8.55 -0.92
C ALA A 70 9.70 -9.83 -1.76
N GLN A 71 9.51 -10.99 -1.11
CA GLN A 71 9.33 -12.26 -1.80
C GLN A 71 8.02 -12.27 -2.60
N ALA A 72 6.91 -11.81 -2.01
CA ALA A 72 5.65 -11.69 -2.73
C ALA A 72 5.72 -10.76 -3.95
N CYS A 73 6.54 -9.70 -3.88
CA CYS A 73 6.79 -8.82 -5.03
C CYS A 73 7.59 -9.51 -6.14
N GLN A 74 8.59 -10.33 -5.78
CA GLN A 74 9.37 -11.12 -6.74
C GLN A 74 8.50 -12.18 -7.42
N ASP A 75 7.64 -12.85 -6.65
CA ASP A 75 6.74 -13.92 -7.11
C ASP A 75 5.53 -13.39 -7.89
N ALA A 76 5.32 -12.09 -7.94
CA ALA A 76 4.20 -11.50 -8.68
C ALA A 76 4.43 -11.64 -10.20
N ASP A 77 3.43 -12.16 -10.90
CA ASP A 77 3.44 -12.30 -12.37
C ASP A 77 3.40 -10.94 -13.09
N THR A 78 2.99 -9.88 -12.39
CA THR A 78 2.88 -8.52 -12.94
C THR A 78 4.08 -7.65 -12.58
N GLU A 79 4.42 -6.68 -13.43
CA GLU A 79 5.48 -5.69 -13.16
C GLU A 79 4.97 -4.56 -12.26
N SER A 80 3.68 -4.22 -12.35
CA SER A 80 3.03 -3.17 -11.55
C SER A 80 2.44 -3.75 -10.27
N ILE A 81 2.88 -3.26 -9.11
CA ILE A 81 2.48 -3.75 -7.80
C ILE A 81 2.03 -2.58 -6.93
N VAL A 82 0.91 -2.73 -6.24
CA VAL A 82 0.47 -1.81 -5.18
C VAL A 82 0.45 -2.55 -3.86
N ILE A 83 0.92 -1.91 -2.80
CA ILE A 83 0.94 -2.48 -1.46
C ILE A 83 0.15 -1.56 -0.53
N THR A 84 -0.93 -2.06 0.09
CA THR A 84 -1.56 -1.33 1.21
C THR A 84 -0.80 -1.62 2.48
N HIS A 85 -0.40 -0.57 3.19
CA HIS A 85 0.50 -0.64 4.33
C HIS A 85 0.13 0.38 5.42
N GLY A 86 0.48 0.08 6.67
CA GLY A 86 0.39 1.06 7.77
C GLY A 86 1.41 2.18 7.59
N THR A 87 1.03 3.41 7.92
CA THR A 87 1.83 4.58 7.54
C THR A 87 3.08 4.76 8.40
N ASP A 88 3.14 4.21 9.62
CA ASP A 88 4.21 4.51 10.58
C ASP A 88 5.61 4.03 10.21
N THR A 89 5.69 2.88 9.53
CA THR A 89 6.94 2.26 9.05
C THR A 89 6.92 2.03 7.55
N MET A 90 5.98 2.66 6.83
CA MET A 90 5.86 2.53 5.37
C MET A 90 7.13 2.95 4.63
N VAL A 91 7.80 4.00 5.12
CA VAL A 91 9.08 4.47 4.56
C VAL A 91 10.16 3.41 4.73
N ASP A 92 10.23 2.77 5.90
CA ASP A 92 11.22 1.72 6.18
C ASP A 92 11.03 0.51 5.24
N THR A 93 9.78 0.09 5.04
CA THR A 93 9.45 -0.98 4.09
C THR A 93 9.76 -0.57 2.64
N ALA A 94 9.43 0.67 2.25
CA ALA A 94 9.71 1.16 0.90
C ALA A 94 11.23 1.20 0.62
N LEU A 95 12.04 1.63 1.59
CA LEU A 95 13.49 1.63 1.50
C LEU A 95 14.04 0.21 1.34
N ALA A 96 13.64 -0.72 2.21
CA ALA A 96 14.05 -2.13 2.14
C ALA A 96 13.74 -2.77 0.77
N LEU A 97 12.57 -2.48 0.21
CA LEU A 97 12.20 -2.94 -1.14
C LEU A 97 13.03 -2.28 -2.23
N SER A 98 13.34 -0.98 -2.10
CA SER A 98 14.12 -0.22 -3.09
C SER A 98 15.57 -0.68 -3.20
N GLU A 99 16.13 -1.23 -2.11
CA GLU A 99 17.49 -1.76 -2.05
C GLU A 99 17.59 -3.20 -2.58
N ASN A 100 16.46 -3.88 -2.80
CA ASN A 100 16.44 -5.24 -3.31
C ASN A 100 16.61 -5.28 -4.84
N ALA A 101 17.79 -5.68 -5.29
CA ALA A 101 18.14 -5.77 -6.71
C ALA A 101 17.22 -6.71 -7.53
N ASN A 102 16.59 -7.70 -6.91
CA ASN A 102 15.66 -8.62 -7.60
C ASN A 102 14.34 -7.94 -8.00
N LEU A 103 14.08 -6.71 -7.51
CA LEU A 103 12.87 -5.94 -7.80
C LEU A 103 13.09 -4.83 -8.85
N CYS A 104 14.28 -4.75 -9.48
CA CYS A 104 14.65 -3.68 -10.40
C CYS A 104 13.76 -3.56 -11.66
N ASN A 105 13.03 -4.61 -12.02
CA ASN A 105 12.08 -4.63 -13.13
C ASN A 105 10.62 -4.39 -12.71
N LYS A 106 10.37 -4.08 -11.43
CA LYS A 106 9.02 -3.86 -10.90
C LYS A 106 8.77 -2.37 -10.65
N THR A 107 7.52 -1.93 -10.82
CA THR A 107 7.01 -0.66 -10.33
C THR A 107 6.17 -0.94 -9.09
N ILE A 108 6.68 -0.62 -7.91
CA ILE A 108 6.04 -0.92 -6.63
C ILE A 108 5.59 0.39 -5.99
N VAL A 109 4.30 0.51 -5.69
CA VAL A 109 3.74 1.70 -5.03
C VAL A 109 3.10 1.31 -3.70
N LEU A 110 3.69 1.77 -2.61
CA LEU A 110 3.10 1.65 -1.28
C LEU A 110 2.10 2.77 -1.07
N THR A 111 1.00 2.44 -0.40
CA THR A 111 -0.03 3.40 -0.03
C THR A 111 -0.73 2.99 1.26
N GLY A 112 -1.50 3.90 1.85
CA GLY A 112 -2.19 3.65 3.10
C GLY A 112 -3.23 4.74 3.35
N ALA A 113 -3.61 4.88 4.61
CA ALA A 113 -4.56 5.90 5.04
C ALA A 113 -4.16 6.45 6.41
N MET A 114 -4.48 7.71 6.67
CA MET A 114 -4.40 8.28 8.02
C MET A 114 -5.68 8.01 8.80
N ARG A 115 -6.80 7.76 8.13
CA ARG A 115 -8.10 7.46 8.76
C ARG A 115 -8.66 6.12 8.26
N PRO A 116 -9.18 5.25 9.14
CA PRO A 116 -9.74 3.97 8.71
C PRO A 116 -10.87 4.13 7.71
N PHE A 117 -10.92 3.24 6.72
CA PHE A 117 -11.90 3.29 5.62
C PHE A 117 -13.34 3.38 6.14
N ARG A 118 -13.67 2.65 7.21
CA ARG A 118 -15.02 2.54 7.77
C ARG A 118 -15.53 3.79 8.50
N LEU A 119 -14.70 4.81 8.69
CA LEU A 119 -15.10 6.05 9.39
C LEU A 119 -15.72 7.12 8.48
N GLY A 120 -15.98 6.83 7.20
CA GLY A 120 -16.74 7.70 6.28
C GLY A 120 -15.95 8.89 5.71
N GLU A 121 -15.16 9.59 6.52
CA GLU A 121 -14.28 10.70 6.11
C GLU A 121 -12.82 10.25 5.88
N SER A 122 -12.67 9.06 5.29
CA SER A 122 -11.37 8.42 5.09
C SER A 122 -10.66 8.91 3.82
N ASP A 123 -9.34 9.05 3.91
CA ASP A 123 -8.43 9.30 2.78
C ASP A 123 -8.08 8.02 1.99
N ALA A 124 -8.52 6.85 2.45
CA ALA A 124 -8.12 5.54 1.93
C ALA A 124 -8.46 5.34 0.44
N CYS A 125 -9.68 5.67 0.00
CA CYS A 125 -10.09 5.49 -1.40
C CYS A 125 -9.30 6.39 -2.36
N PHE A 126 -9.04 7.63 -1.94
CA PHE A 126 -8.25 8.57 -2.74
C PHE A 126 -6.82 8.07 -2.90
N ASN A 127 -6.16 7.72 -1.78
CA ASN A 127 -4.78 7.22 -1.81
C ASN A 127 -4.66 5.91 -2.61
N LEU A 128 -5.61 4.97 -2.45
CA LEU A 128 -5.66 3.73 -3.25
C LEU A 128 -5.78 4.02 -4.75
N GLY A 129 -6.71 4.91 -5.16
CA GLY A 129 -6.87 5.28 -6.56
C GLY A 129 -5.62 5.94 -7.15
N ALA A 130 -4.97 6.81 -6.37
CA ALA A 130 -3.70 7.42 -6.75
C ALA A 130 -2.59 6.37 -6.94
N ALA A 131 -2.47 5.42 -6.01
CA ALA A 131 -1.48 4.35 -6.08
C ALA A 131 -1.68 3.42 -7.28
N LEU A 132 -2.92 3.01 -7.55
CA LEU A 132 -3.28 2.20 -8.72
C LEU A 132 -2.92 2.90 -10.03
N THR A 133 -3.10 4.23 -10.09
CA THR A 133 -2.75 5.03 -11.27
C THR A 133 -1.22 5.18 -11.39
N ALA A 134 -0.54 5.48 -10.29
CA ALA A 134 0.91 5.64 -10.25
C ALA A 134 1.64 4.36 -10.67
N ALA A 135 1.20 3.19 -10.21
CA ALA A 135 1.81 1.91 -10.56
C ALA A 135 1.77 1.57 -12.06
N GLN A 136 0.86 2.19 -12.82
CA GLN A 136 0.75 2.03 -14.28
C GLN A 136 1.58 3.05 -15.07
N LEU A 137 1.92 4.20 -14.46
CA LEU A 137 2.53 5.34 -15.16
C LEU A 137 3.99 5.58 -14.76
N ALA A 138 4.36 5.22 -13.54
CA ALA A 138 5.72 5.38 -13.05
C ALA A 138 6.67 4.38 -13.71
N GLN A 139 7.94 4.79 -13.83
CA GLN A 139 9.02 3.88 -14.23
C GLN A 139 9.30 2.88 -13.11
N ASN A 140 9.97 1.77 -13.46
CA ASN A 140 10.41 0.77 -12.51
C ASN A 140 11.14 1.42 -11.32
N GLY A 141 10.79 0.99 -10.11
CA GLY A 141 11.22 1.62 -8.86
C GLY A 141 10.19 1.43 -7.76
N VAL A 142 10.54 1.91 -6.57
CA VAL A 142 9.68 1.84 -5.37
C VAL A 142 9.27 3.25 -4.96
N TYR A 143 7.97 3.42 -4.75
CA TYR A 143 7.36 4.72 -4.48
C TYR A 143 6.35 4.64 -3.33
N ILE A 144 6.06 5.80 -2.75
CA ILE A 144 4.94 6.01 -1.83
C ILE A 144 3.95 6.98 -2.48
N ALA A 145 2.68 6.57 -2.59
CA ALA A 145 1.59 7.43 -3.06
C ALA A 145 0.68 7.80 -1.88
N MET A 146 0.86 9.01 -1.36
CA MET A 146 0.14 9.55 -0.20
C MET A 146 -0.04 11.06 -0.38
N ASN A 147 -1.09 11.62 0.24
CA ASN A 147 -1.32 13.07 0.29
C ASN A 147 -1.44 13.75 -1.10
N GLY A 148 -1.75 13.00 -2.15
CA GLY A 148 -1.88 13.53 -3.51
C GLY A 148 -0.55 13.65 -4.27
N GLU A 149 0.54 13.14 -3.70
CA GLU A 149 1.88 13.17 -4.28
C GLU A 149 2.43 11.75 -4.43
N LEU A 150 3.40 11.60 -5.33
CA LEU A 150 4.16 10.38 -5.55
C LEU A 150 5.62 10.65 -5.17
N PHE A 151 6.14 9.88 -4.22
CA PHE A 151 7.49 10.04 -3.72
C PHE A 151 8.35 8.82 -4.02
N GLU A 152 9.59 9.02 -4.46
CA GLU A 152 10.59 7.95 -4.49
C GLU A 152 10.93 7.50 -3.06
N ALA A 153 11.08 6.18 -2.83
CA ALA A 153 11.33 5.61 -1.50
C ALA A 153 12.52 6.26 -0.77
N CYS A 154 13.59 6.60 -1.49
CA CYS A 154 14.80 7.20 -0.93
C CYS A 154 14.73 8.72 -0.70
N ARG A 155 13.60 9.37 -1.03
CA ARG A 155 13.44 10.84 -0.96
C ARG A 155 12.26 11.29 -0.11
N VAL A 156 11.75 10.43 0.76
CA VAL A 156 10.51 10.69 1.50
C VAL A 156 10.64 10.36 2.98
N MET A 157 9.94 11.13 3.81
CA MET A 157 9.78 10.84 5.23
C MET A 157 8.34 11.04 5.69
N LYS A 158 7.92 10.32 6.73
CA LYS A 158 6.64 10.56 7.40
C LYS A 158 6.82 11.65 8.46
N ASN A 159 6.20 12.80 8.25
CA ASN A 159 6.06 13.81 9.28
C ASN A 159 4.93 13.43 10.23
N ARG A 160 5.27 12.78 11.35
CA ARG A 160 4.31 12.30 12.34
C ARG A 160 3.53 13.42 13.04
N GLN A 161 4.10 14.63 13.15
CA GLN A 161 3.43 15.77 13.79
C GLN A 161 2.32 16.33 12.90
N LYS A 162 2.58 16.40 11.58
CA LYS A 162 1.60 16.90 10.60
C LYS A 162 0.67 15.80 10.06
N GLY A 163 1.04 14.53 10.21
CA GLY A 163 0.28 13.41 9.64
C GLY A 163 0.36 13.33 8.12
N VAL A 164 1.49 13.74 7.53
CA VAL A 164 1.70 13.76 6.07
C VAL A 164 3.07 13.18 5.70
N PHE A 165 3.24 12.83 4.43
CA PHE A 165 4.53 12.53 3.83
C PHE A 165 5.11 13.80 3.19
N GLU A 166 6.41 14.01 3.34
CA GLU A 166 7.12 15.15 2.76
C GLU A 166 8.50 14.72 2.25
N LEU A 167 9.05 15.46 1.28
CA LEU A 167 10.37 15.19 0.73
C LEU A 167 11.45 15.35 1.79
N THR A 168 12.43 14.44 1.79
CA THR A 168 13.65 14.62 2.59
C THR A 168 14.46 15.77 2.00
N VAL A 169 14.87 16.71 2.85
CA VAL A 169 15.74 17.85 2.50
C VAL A 169 17.21 17.43 2.46
#